data_AF-T0JH95-F1
#
_entry.id   AF-T0JH95-F1
#
_cell.length_a   1.000
_cell.length_b   1.000
_cell.length_c   1.000
_cell.angle_alpha   90.00
_cell.angle_beta   90.00
_cell.angle_gamma   90.00
#
_symmetry.space_group_name_H-M   'P 1'
#
loop_
_entity.id
_entity.type
_entity.pdbx_description
1 polymer ?
#
loop_
_entity_poly.entity_id
_entity_poly.type
_entity_poly.pdbx_seq_one_letter_code
_entity_poly.pdbx_strand_id
1 'polypeptide(L)'
;MNGIVSLEYENGNDYLNYEQKKLDKVSMQINTEGIDLEELEFNGLPAKYYSNQGVQNLIWYDNNYMYIISSTLNKDMVLDIAKSVKLYQK
;
A
#
# COMPACT_ATOMS: atom_id res chain seq x y z
N MET A 1 -14.12 -16.36 4.63
CA MET A 1 -12.83 -15.62 4.57
C MET A 1 -13.05 -14.37 3.74
N ASN A 2 -12.82 -13.18 4.30
CA ASN A 2 -13.28 -11.90 3.73
C ASN A 2 -12.47 -11.40 2.51
N GLY A 3 -11.63 -12.25 1.89
CA GLY A 3 -10.89 -11.89 0.68
C GLY A 3 -9.78 -10.85 0.89
N ILE A 4 -9.32 -10.73 2.14
CA ILE A 4 -8.22 -9.86 2.55
C ILE A 4 -7.08 -10.74 3.04
N VAL A 5 -5.87 -10.48 2.55
CA VAL A 5 -4.61 -10.96 3.13
C VAL A 5 -3.95 -9.77 3.80
N SER A 6 -3.47 -9.94 5.03
CA SER A 6 -2.71 -8.92 5.75
C SER A 6 -1.48 -9.56 6.40
N LEU A 7 -0.36 -8.83 6.37
CA LEU A 7 0.92 -9.21 6.96
C LEU A 7 1.44 -8.00 7.73
N GLU A 8 1.74 -8.20 9.01
CA GLU A 8 2.26 -7.16 9.90
C GLU A 8 3.65 -7.56 10.41
N TYR A 9 4.57 -6.59 10.36
CA TYR A 9 5.93 -6.72 10.86
C TYR A 9 6.20 -5.56 11.80
N GLU A 10 6.78 -5.85 12.96
CA GLU A 10 7.18 -4.84 13.94
C GLU A 10 8.67 -5.01 14.28
N ASN A 11 9.37 -3.89 14.42
CA ASN A 11 10.74 -3.84 14.91
C ASN A 11 10.94 -2.61 15.80
N GLY A 12 10.85 -2.80 17.11
CA GLY A 12 10.91 -1.69 18.06
C GLY A 12 9.72 -0.75 17.87
N ASN A 13 9.99 0.49 17.48
CA ASN A 13 8.95 1.50 17.21
C ASN A 13 8.52 1.54 15.74
N ASP A 14 9.20 0.78 14.86
CA ASP A 14 8.87 0.73 13.45
C ASP A 14 7.89 -0.40 13.15
N TYR A 15 6.98 -0.15 12.22
CA TYR A 15 6.08 -1.16 11.72
C TYR A 15 5.95 -1.12 10.20
N LEU A 16 5.53 -2.25 9.64
CA LEU A 16 5.05 -2.38 8.28
C LEU A 16 3.81 -3.26 8.27
N ASN A 17 2.74 -2.74 7.70
CA ASN A 17 1.54 -3.51 7.38
C ASN A 17 1.39 -3.58 5.87
N TYR A 18 1.26 -4.80 5.34
CA TYR A 18 0.88 -5.06 3.97
C TYR A 18 -0.55 -5.61 3.93
N GLU A 19 -1.36 -5.12 3.00
CA GLU A 19 -2.70 -5.65 2.73
C GLU A 19 -2.91 -5.92 1.24
N GLN A 20 -3.57 -7.04 0.93
CA GLN A 20 -4.08 -7.36 -0.40
C GLN A 20 -5.60 -7.58 -0.32
N LYS A 21 -6.34 -6.91 -1.19
CA LYS A 21 -7.81 -6.95 -1.24
C LYS A 21 -8.28 -7.15 -2.67
N LYS A 22 -9.36 -7.91 -2.89
CA LYS A 22 -10.00 -7.94 -4.21
C LYS A 22 -10.69 -6.61 -4.52
N LEU A 23 -10.52 -6.08 -5.73
CA LEU A 23 -11.08 -4.78 -6.12
C LEU A 23 -12.61 -4.72 -6.05
N ASP A 24 -13.30 -5.82 -6.37
CA ASP A 24 -14.77 -5.92 -6.31
C ASP A 24 -15.36 -5.77 -4.89
N LYS A 25 -14.50 -5.69 -3.87
CA LYS A 25 -14.85 -5.52 -2.46
C LYS A 25 -14.25 -4.28 -1.82
N VAL A 26 -13.66 -3.36 -2.60
CA VAL A 26 -13.00 -2.18 -2.06
C VAL A 26 -13.76 -0.91 -2.40
N SER A 27 -14.18 -0.18 -1.37
CA SER A 27 -14.32 1.27 -1.42
C SER A 27 -13.29 1.87 -0.46
N MET A 28 -12.44 2.76 -0.95
CA MET A 28 -11.43 3.42 -0.13
C MET A 28 -11.70 4.92 -0.16
N GLN A 29 -11.87 5.49 1.04
CA GLN A 29 -11.90 6.93 1.25
C GLN A 29 -10.62 7.30 1.97
N ILE A 30 -9.75 8.04 1.28
CA ILE A 30 -8.55 8.60 1.89
C ILE A 30 -8.93 9.99 2.35
N ASN A 31 -8.78 10.28 3.64
CA ASN A 31 -8.92 11.65 4.13
C ASN A 31 -7.69 12.44 3.68
N THR A 32 -7.85 13.25 2.63
CA THR A 32 -6.76 14.05 2.06
C THR A 32 -6.59 15.42 2.69
N GLU A 33 -7.31 15.73 3.78
CA GLU A 33 -7.21 17.04 4.42
C GLU A 33 -5.80 17.25 5.01
N GLY A 34 -5.05 18.18 4.41
CA GLY A 34 -3.69 18.51 4.84
C GLY A 34 -2.61 17.49 4.45
N ILE A 35 -2.89 16.55 3.55
CA ILE A 35 -1.90 15.60 3.02
C ILE A 35 -1.77 15.73 1.50
N ASP A 36 -0.52 15.68 1.02
CA ASP A 36 -0.23 15.65 -0.41
C ASP A 36 -0.35 14.20 -0.92
N LEU A 37 -1.27 14.00 -1.85
CA LEU A 37 -1.43 12.73 -2.56
C LEU A 37 -0.69 12.80 -3.89
N GLU A 38 0.29 11.91 -4.04
CA GLU A 38 1.08 11.74 -5.25
C GLU A 38 0.50 10.59 -6.06
N GLU A 39 0.07 10.86 -7.29
CA GLU A 39 -0.24 9.81 -8.26
C GLU A 39 1.04 9.47 -9.02
N LEU A 40 1.38 8.18 -9.08
CA LEU A 40 2.60 7.69 -9.74
C LEU A 40 2.35 6.35 -10.44
N GLU A 41 3.32 5.92 -11.23
CA GLU A 41 3.37 4.57 -11.79
C GLU A 41 4.33 3.70 -10.98
N PHE A 42 3.87 2.55 -10.50
CA PHE A 42 4.67 1.58 -9.76
C PHE A 42 4.68 0.25 -10.51
N ASN A 43 5.84 -0.15 -11.04
CA ASN A 43 6.01 -1.38 -11.84
C ASN A 43 5.00 -1.51 -12.99
N GLY A 44 4.71 -0.40 -13.71
CA GLY A 44 3.74 -0.38 -14.81
C GLY A 44 2.27 -0.34 -14.37
N LEU A 45 2.00 -0.22 -13.06
CA LEU A 45 0.65 -0.16 -12.50
C LEU A 45 0.35 1.24 -11.94
N PRO A 46 -0.92 1.67 -12.00
CA PRO A 46 -1.36 2.87 -11.31
C PRO A 46 -1.13 2.74 -9.80
N ALA A 47 -0.53 3.78 -9.21
CA ALA A 47 -0.28 3.85 -7.79
C ALA A 47 -0.55 5.25 -7.22
N LYS A 48 -0.83 5.26 -5.93
CA LYS A 48 -1.00 6.46 -5.12
C LYS A 48 -0.08 6.34 -3.92
N TYR A 49 0.63 7.43 -3.63
CA TYR A 49 1.46 7.54 -2.46
C TYR A 49 1.05 8.77 -1.65
N TYR A 50 1.08 8.64 -0.34
CA TYR A 50 0.93 9.77 0.57
C TYR A 50 1.62 9.49 1.90
N SER A 51 2.06 10.55 2.54
CA SER A 51 2.57 10.52 3.91
C SER A 51 1.56 11.20 4.83
N ASN A 52 1.19 10.54 5.92
CA ASN A 52 0.31 11.12 6.94
C ASN A 52 0.89 10.85 8.33
N GLN A 53 1.18 11.91 9.08
CA GLN A 53 1.66 11.83 10.47
C GLN A 53 2.85 10.88 10.68
N GLY A 54 3.80 10.88 9.74
CA GLY A 54 5.00 10.02 9.78
C GLY A 54 4.80 8.61 9.21
N VAL A 55 3.57 8.25 8.81
CA VAL A 55 3.26 6.98 8.16
C VAL A 55 3.26 7.16 6.64
N GLN A 56 4.09 6.36 5.98
CA GLN A 56 4.19 6.26 4.54
C GLN A 56 3.18 5.24 4.03
N ASN A 57 2.37 5.63 3.05
CA ASN A 57 1.33 4.79 2.48
C ASN A 57 1.55 4.70 0.97
N LEU A 58 1.73 3.47 0.47
CA LEU A 58 1.73 3.17 -0.95
C LEU A 58 0.53 2.27 -1.26
N ILE A 59 -0.27 2.68 -2.23
CA ILE A 59 -1.41 1.92 -2.74
C ILE A 59 -1.18 1.71 -4.22
N TRP A 60 -1.24 0.47 -4.68
CA TRP A 60 -1.22 0.15 -6.12
C TRP A 60 -2.23 -0.94 -6.41
N TYR A 61 -2.65 -1.06 -7.66
CA TYR A 61 -3.68 -2.03 -8.02
C TYR A 61 -3.49 -2.54 -9.45
N ASP A 62 -3.84 -3.81 -9.64
CA ASP A 62 -4.01 -4.42 -10.96
C ASP A 62 -5.51 -4.54 -11.27
N ASN A 63 -5.90 -5.37 -12.25
CA ASN A 63 -7.30 -5.54 -12.62
C ASN A 63 -8.13 -6.33 -11.60
N ASN A 64 -7.50 -7.01 -10.65
CA ASN A 64 -8.12 -7.96 -9.72
C ASN A 64 -7.96 -7.55 -8.26
N TYR A 65 -6.81 -6.98 -7.90
CA TYR A 65 -6.40 -6.73 -6.53
C TYR A 65 -5.89 -5.30 -6.32
N MET A 66 -6.21 -4.78 -5.14
CA MET A 66 -5.54 -3.64 -4.54
C MET A 66 -4.53 -4.13 -3.52
N TYR A 67 -3.39 -3.48 -3.48
CA TYR A 67 -2.29 -3.72 -2.57
C TYR A 67 -1.98 -2.44 -1.82
N ILE A 68 -1.67 -2.55 -0.53
CA ILE A 68 -1.40 -1.43 0.35
C ILE A 68 -0.17 -1.78 1.18
N ILE A 69 0.77 -0.85 1.30
CA ILE A 69 1.79 -0.87 2.34
C ILE A 69 1.65 0.41 3.15
N SER A 70 1.53 0.26 4.46
CA SER A 70 1.57 1.34 5.45
C SER A 70 2.73 1.08 6.40
N SER A 71 3.61 2.07 6.58
CA SER A 71 4.82 1.87 7.39
C SER A 71 5.38 3.18 7.95
N THR A 72 6.08 3.12 9.08
CA THR A 72 6.92 4.23 9.58
C THR A 72 8.26 4.36 8.86
N LEU A 73 8.64 3.34 8.07
CA LEU A 73 9.85 3.38 7.25
C LEU A 73 9.74 4.46 6.18
N ASN A 74 10.88 5.01 5.74
CA ASN A 74 10.89 6.05 4.71
C ASN A 74 10.36 5.57 3.34
N LYS A 75 10.04 6.52 2.46
CA LYS A 75 9.46 6.28 1.12
C LYS A 75 10.25 5.25 0.31
N ASP A 76 11.57 5.39 0.28
CA ASP A 76 12.43 4.53 -0.54
C ASP A 76 12.39 3.08 -0.07
N MET A 77 12.43 2.86 1.25
CA MET A 77 12.28 1.52 1.83
C MET A 77 10.89 0.92 1.53
N VAL A 78 9.82 1.72 1.62
CA VAL A 78 8.48 1.25 1.27
C VAL A 78 8.40 0.84 -0.20
N LEU A 79 8.95 1.65 -1.11
CA LEU A 79 8.99 1.33 -2.53
C LEU A 79 9.84 0.07 -2.81
N ASP A 80 10.95 -0.12 -2.11
CA ASP A 80 11.79 -1.30 -2.26
C ASP A 80 11.11 -2.58 -1.73
N ILE A 81 10.42 -2.50 -0.59
CA ILE A 81 9.64 -3.62 -0.07
C ILE A 81 8.48 -3.94 -1.01
N ALA A 82 7.80 -2.93 -1.55
CA ALA A 82 6.73 -3.11 -2.53
C ALA A 82 7.20 -3.87 -3.78
N LYS A 83 8.46 -3.68 -4.22
CA LYS A 83 9.03 -4.39 -5.39
C LYS A 83 9.16 -5.90 -5.16
N SER A 84 9.19 -6.35 -3.90
CA SER A 84 9.27 -7.77 -3.55
C SER A 84 7.91 -8.48 -3.61
N VAL A 85 6.81 -7.73 -3.67
CA VAL A 85 5.45 -8.29 -3.71
C VAL A 85 5.20 -8.90 -5.09
N LYS A 86 4.96 -10.22 -5.12
CA LYS A 86 4.55 -10.91 -6.34
C LYS A 86 3.06 -10.73 -6.58
N LEU A 87 2.71 -10.23 -7.75
CA LEU A 87 1.32 -10.09 -8.17
C LEU A 87 0.73 -11.49 -8.43
N TYR A 88 -0.45 -11.74 -7.86
CA TYR A 88 -1.13 -13.01 -8.09
C TYR A 88 -1.82 -12.97 -9.45
N GLN A 89 -1.22 -13.62 -10.45
CA GLN A 89 -1.85 -13.90 -11.74
C GLN A 89 -2.59 -15.23 -11.64
N LYS A 90 -3.91 -15.22 -11.81
CA LYS A 90 -4.72 -16.44 -11.93
C LYS A 90 -4.94 -16.78 -13.39
#